data_AF-A0A0A1WLW6-F1
#
_entry.id   AF-A0A0A1WLW6-F1
#
_cell.length_a   1.000
_cell.length_b   1.000
_cell.length_c   1.000
_cell.angle_alpha   90.00
_cell.angle_beta   90.00
_cell.angle_gamma   90.00
#
_symmetry.space_group_name_H-M   'P 1'
#
loop_
_entity.id
_entity.type
_entity.pdbx_description
1 polymer ?
#
loop_
_entity_poly.entity_id
_entity_poly.type
_entity_poly.pdbx_seq_one_letter_code
_entity_poly.pdbx_strand_id
1 'polypeptide(L)'
;MSTYFNYLSRCLIDELRRIASDLMKPGHGIVVTDESPSQLDRLMELFGMNSSKDMRIQYRSLLFSVKGEFDEYVSGVAVHPEVLDQTTANGCALHCQLRRKNVLVGVTVDRGLVPLLCTYGEYTTQGLDGLADRCAEYKDCGCDFTMWRAQFNIGEYSPSYQAIMDNAINLAKFAAISQSKRMLPILEVDVVPSDDNDMERAEKVAETILIFIYKSLCDHHVNLEGTLLKFPALNPGPKCAKRYSPGQISKATLRLLRHVVPASVGGIILHVDGKTEDKSLCLLNTIVSDPSPKPWPIIYSFDGILQSSIMMAWGGQSKNTQKAQQEFLKMLEAFSKAAQGAYIPGSMKSLADQCYCKKVFKALKTKPDPLPDDCVRYDEICRPPNLTPNDMMPVPVATGESAVVVTIAAIKTDETVLALGAITEIDEAAPAPEGKEDPPTEPTEKPPSVSQ
;
A
#
# COMPACT_ATOMS: atom_id res chain seq x y z
N MET A 1 -13.91 -22.57 13.94
CA MET A 1 -14.62 -21.86 12.87
C MET A 1 -15.81 -22.71 12.45
N SER A 2 -16.99 -22.13 12.24
CA SER A 2 -18.13 -22.87 11.67
C SER A 2 -17.72 -23.48 10.33
N THR A 3 -17.98 -24.77 10.13
CA THR A 3 -17.75 -25.46 8.86
C THR A 3 -18.86 -25.19 7.84
N TYR A 4 -19.94 -24.52 8.25
CA TYR A 4 -21.03 -24.06 7.40
C TYR A 4 -20.99 -22.54 7.26
N PHE A 5 -20.97 -22.06 6.02
CA PHE A 5 -20.91 -20.63 5.69
C PHE A 5 -21.52 -20.36 4.32
N ASN A 6 -21.95 -19.12 4.11
CA ASN A 6 -22.47 -18.65 2.83
C ASN A 6 -21.37 -17.96 2.04
N TYR A 7 -21.23 -18.34 0.77
CA TYR A 7 -20.39 -17.61 -0.16
C TYR A 7 -21.12 -16.38 -0.71
N LEU A 8 -20.36 -15.35 -1.10
CA LEU A 8 -20.90 -14.25 -1.89
C LEU A 8 -21.52 -14.82 -3.18
N SER A 9 -22.59 -14.18 -3.66
CA SER A 9 -23.20 -14.57 -4.92
C SER A 9 -22.20 -14.40 -6.08
N ARG A 10 -22.28 -15.27 -7.08
CA ARG A 10 -21.36 -15.22 -8.22
C ARG A 10 -21.41 -13.87 -8.95
N CYS A 11 -22.61 -13.30 -9.10
CA CYS A 11 -22.80 -11.98 -9.69
C CYS A 11 -22.07 -10.87 -8.91
N LEU A 12 -22.07 -10.93 -7.59
CA LEU A 12 -21.36 -9.96 -6.75
C LEU A 12 -19.84 -10.12 -6.90
N ILE A 13 -19.35 -11.36 -6.86
CA ILE A 13 -17.93 -11.67 -7.06
C ILE A 13 -17.46 -11.14 -8.42
N ASP A 14 -18.23 -11.41 -9.49
CA ASP A 14 -17.88 -11.00 -10.85
C ASP A 14 -17.94 -9.46 -11.02
N GLU A 15 -18.89 -8.77 -10.36
CA GLU A 15 -18.93 -7.31 -10.33
C GLU A 15 -17.69 -6.70 -9.66
N LEU A 16 -17.31 -7.20 -8.47
CA LEU A 16 -16.16 -6.69 -7.74
C LEU A 16 -14.85 -6.98 -8.50
N ARG A 17 -14.71 -8.17 -9.09
CA ARG A 17 -13.56 -8.53 -9.92
C ARG A 17 -13.44 -7.63 -11.15
N ARG A 18 -14.57 -7.27 -11.78
CA ARG A 18 -14.59 -6.33 -12.91
C ARG A 18 -14.11 -4.95 -12.48
N ILE A 19 -14.60 -4.42 -11.35
CA ILE A 19 -14.14 -3.13 -10.81
C ILE A 19 -12.63 -3.17 -10.51
N ALA A 20 -12.13 -4.27 -9.92
CA ALA A 20 -10.70 -4.45 -9.66
C ALA A 20 -9.90 -4.40 -10.97
N SER A 21 -10.33 -5.15 -12.00
CA SER A 21 -9.67 -5.18 -13.30
C SER A 21 -9.70 -3.83 -14.02
N ASP A 22 -10.81 -3.09 -13.89
CA ASP A 22 -10.96 -1.76 -14.50
C ASP A 22 -10.04 -0.72 -13.83
N LEU A 23 -9.82 -0.83 -12.52
CA LEU A 23 -8.85 -0.01 -11.78
C LEU A 23 -7.40 -0.39 -12.10
N MET A 24 -7.09 -1.68 -12.18
CA MET A 24 -5.72 -2.20 -12.28
C MET A 24 -5.18 -2.28 -13.72
N LYS A 25 -5.61 -1.37 -14.60
CA LYS A 25 -5.13 -1.31 -15.98
C LYS A 25 -3.64 -0.98 -16.03
N PRO A 26 -2.84 -1.66 -16.88
CA PRO A 26 -1.42 -1.33 -17.05
C PRO A 26 -1.22 0.14 -17.42
N GLY A 27 -0.22 0.78 -16.82
CA GLY A 27 0.09 2.19 -17.04
C GLY A 27 -0.91 3.19 -16.44
N HIS A 28 -1.99 2.73 -15.84
CA HIS A 28 -2.91 3.62 -15.11
C HIS A 28 -2.51 3.73 -13.64
N GLY A 29 -3.08 4.71 -12.95
CA GLY A 29 -3.02 4.85 -11.51
C GLY A 29 -4.34 5.36 -10.92
N ILE A 30 -4.34 5.53 -9.60
CA ILE A 30 -5.43 6.16 -8.86
C ILE A 30 -4.98 7.53 -8.36
N VAL A 31 -5.81 8.54 -8.60
CA VAL A 31 -5.62 9.87 -8.00
C VAL A 31 -6.38 9.92 -6.68
N VAL A 32 -5.70 10.30 -5.61
CA VAL A 32 -6.29 10.40 -4.29
C VAL A 32 -6.37 11.89 -3.93
N THR A 33 -7.60 12.40 -3.87
CA THR A 33 -7.93 13.76 -3.40
C THR A 33 -9.04 13.70 -2.34
N ASP A 34 -8.81 12.83 -1.38
CA ASP A 34 -9.70 12.57 -0.25
C ASP A 34 -9.34 13.39 0.99
N GLU A 35 -8.54 14.44 0.81
CA GLU A 35 -8.19 15.33 1.91
C GLU A 35 -9.49 15.87 2.54
N SER A 36 -9.61 15.67 3.85
CA SER A 36 -10.71 16.26 4.61
C SER A 36 -10.66 17.79 4.49
N PRO A 37 -11.79 18.50 4.73
CA PRO A 37 -11.84 19.95 4.60
C PRO A 37 -10.68 20.64 5.34
N SER A 38 -10.39 20.20 6.56
CA SER A 38 -9.31 20.78 7.37
C SER A 38 -7.91 20.45 6.86
N GLN A 39 -7.70 19.28 6.25
CA GLN A 39 -6.42 18.91 5.64
C GLN A 39 -6.18 19.73 4.37
N LEU A 40 -7.20 19.86 3.50
CA LEU A 40 -7.10 20.64 2.28
C LEU A 40 -6.92 22.13 2.57
N ASP A 41 -7.63 22.66 3.57
CA ASP A 41 -7.49 24.05 4.02
C ASP A 41 -6.04 24.34 4.49
N ARG A 42 -5.48 23.47 5.35
CA ARG A 42 -4.06 23.57 5.76
C ARG A 42 -3.09 23.49 4.59
N LEU A 43 -3.35 22.59 3.65
CA LEU A 43 -2.51 22.44 2.47
C LEU A 43 -2.55 23.71 1.61
N MET A 44 -3.72 24.31 1.41
CA MET A 44 -3.87 25.58 0.69
C MET A 44 -3.14 26.74 1.39
N GLU A 45 -3.23 26.82 2.71
CA GLU A 45 -2.56 27.83 3.52
C GLU A 45 -1.02 27.76 3.40
N LEU A 46 -0.43 26.56 3.29
CA LEU A 46 1.01 26.39 3.06
C LEU A 46 1.49 27.05 1.75
N PHE A 47 0.61 27.17 0.76
CA PHE A 47 0.87 27.86 -0.50
C PHE A 47 0.38 29.31 -0.52
N GLY A 48 -0.06 29.85 0.61
CA GLY A 48 -0.52 31.24 0.76
C GLY A 48 -1.88 31.51 0.12
N MET A 49 -2.71 30.48 -0.04
CA MET A 49 -4.08 30.61 -0.54
C MET A 49 -5.06 30.72 0.62
N ASN A 50 -6.06 31.60 0.50
CA ASN A 50 -7.14 31.68 1.49
C ASN A 50 -8.07 30.46 1.33
N SER A 51 -8.17 29.66 2.39
CA SER A 51 -9.01 28.48 2.44
C SER A 51 -10.49 28.85 2.51
N SER A 52 -11.31 28.26 1.64
CA SER A 52 -12.77 28.40 1.64
C SER A 52 -13.42 27.21 0.93
N LYS A 53 -14.71 26.98 1.19
CA LYS A 53 -15.48 25.93 0.49
C LYS A 53 -15.41 26.11 -1.03
N ASP A 54 -15.56 27.35 -1.51
CA ASP A 54 -15.50 27.66 -2.93
C ASP A 54 -14.10 27.41 -3.51
N MET A 55 -13.03 27.70 -2.75
CA MET A 55 -11.67 27.41 -3.17
C MET A 55 -11.42 25.90 -3.29
N ARG A 56 -11.93 25.10 -2.34
CA ARG A 56 -11.88 23.63 -2.41
C ARG A 56 -12.62 23.07 -3.62
N ILE A 57 -13.81 23.59 -3.91
CA ILE A 57 -14.58 23.24 -5.12
C ILE A 57 -13.80 23.61 -6.38
N GLN A 58 -13.23 24.82 -6.44
CA GLN A 58 -12.43 25.26 -7.59
C GLN A 58 -11.19 24.38 -7.80
N TYR A 59 -10.50 24.01 -6.73
CA TYR A 59 -9.32 23.15 -6.80
C TYR A 59 -9.67 21.75 -7.33
N ARG A 60 -10.69 21.10 -6.77
CA ARG A 60 -11.11 19.78 -7.25
C ARG A 60 -11.72 19.84 -8.65
N SER A 61 -12.47 20.90 -8.96
CA SER A 61 -12.96 21.16 -10.31
C SER A 61 -11.80 21.34 -11.30
N LEU A 62 -10.69 21.96 -10.90
CA LEU A 62 -9.49 22.06 -11.74
C LEU A 62 -8.93 20.67 -12.06
N LEU A 63 -8.82 19.78 -11.07
CA LEU A 63 -8.35 18.40 -11.27
C LEU A 63 -9.32 17.59 -12.14
N PHE A 64 -10.63 17.70 -11.90
CA PHE A 64 -11.62 16.85 -12.58
C PHE A 64 -12.05 17.37 -13.95
N SER A 65 -11.79 18.65 -14.27
CA SER A 65 -12.13 19.25 -15.57
C SER A 65 -10.99 19.23 -16.58
N VAL A 66 -9.85 18.62 -16.26
CA VAL A 66 -8.72 18.41 -17.18
C VAL A 66 -9.22 17.81 -18.49
N LYS A 67 -8.92 18.41 -19.64
CA LYS A 67 -9.29 17.86 -20.95
C LYS A 67 -8.11 17.07 -21.53
N GLY A 68 -8.40 16.14 -22.44
CA GLY A 68 -7.38 15.31 -23.09
C GLY A 68 -7.25 13.95 -22.42
N GLU A 69 -6.02 13.42 -22.44
CA GLU A 69 -5.61 12.03 -22.12
C GLU A 69 -5.69 11.65 -20.62
N PHE A 70 -6.58 12.28 -19.84
CA PHE A 70 -6.67 12.01 -18.40
C PHE A 70 -7.02 10.54 -18.09
N ASP A 71 -7.94 9.97 -18.87
CA ASP A 71 -8.40 8.59 -18.76
C ASP A 71 -7.40 7.57 -19.31
N GLU A 72 -6.34 8.00 -20.00
CA GLU A 72 -5.22 7.14 -20.42
C GLU A 72 -4.25 6.85 -19.27
N TYR A 73 -4.21 7.75 -18.28
CA TYR A 73 -3.29 7.66 -17.13
C TYR A 73 -4.01 7.31 -15.83
N VAL A 74 -5.31 7.58 -15.71
CA VAL A 74 -6.05 7.44 -14.45
C VAL A 74 -7.27 6.55 -14.64
N SER A 75 -7.31 5.44 -13.90
CA SER A 75 -8.45 4.52 -13.90
C SER A 75 -9.48 4.83 -12.81
N GLY A 76 -9.04 5.45 -11.71
CA GLY A 76 -9.90 5.80 -10.59
C GLY A 76 -9.48 7.05 -9.85
N VAL A 77 -10.46 7.70 -9.19
CA VAL A 77 -10.21 8.81 -8.27
C VAL A 77 -10.90 8.54 -6.94
N ALA A 78 -10.13 8.56 -5.86
CA ALA A 78 -10.64 8.51 -4.49
C ALA A 78 -10.91 9.94 -4.00
N VAL A 79 -12.12 10.19 -3.48
CA VAL A 79 -12.56 11.51 -3.01
C VAL A 79 -13.06 11.48 -1.57
N HIS A 80 -13.01 12.63 -0.92
CA HIS A 80 -13.64 12.83 0.38
C HIS A 80 -15.17 12.88 0.20
N PRO A 81 -15.99 12.38 1.15
CA PRO A 81 -17.45 12.41 1.03
C PRO A 81 -18.05 13.79 0.68
N GLU A 82 -17.43 14.88 1.14
CA GLU A 82 -17.90 16.25 0.81
C GLU A 82 -17.99 16.53 -0.71
N VAL A 83 -17.22 15.82 -1.53
CA VAL A 83 -17.18 15.99 -2.99
C VAL A 83 -18.46 15.47 -3.65
N LEU A 84 -19.13 14.50 -3.02
CA LEU A 84 -20.36 13.91 -3.54
C LEU A 84 -21.52 14.92 -3.49
N ASP A 85 -21.50 15.81 -2.49
CA ASP A 85 -22.48 16.89 -2.31
C ASP A 85 -22.10 18.19 -3.02
N GLN A 86 -20.90 18.27 -3.61
CA GLN A 86 -20.41 19.47 -4.27
C GLN A 86 -20.88 19.57 -5.72
N THR A 87 -21.38 20.74 -6.08
CA THR A 87 -21.75 21.10 -7.45
C THR A 87 -20.84 22.18 -7.98
N THR A 88 -20.57 22.12 -9.28
CA THR A 88 -19.87 23.19 -10.00
C THR A 88 -20.80 24.38 -10.21
N ALA A 89 -20.22 25.53 -10.58
CA ALA A 89 -20.97 26.75 -10.92
C ALA A 89 -22.03 26.53 -12.03
N ASN A 90 -21.86 25.50 -12.87
CA ASN A 90 -22.80 25.15 -13.94
C ASN A 90 -23.87 24.12 -13.47
N GLY A 91 -23.99 23.86 -12.17
CA GLY A 91 -24.98 22.92 -11.61
C GLY A 91 -24.66 21.43 -11.77
N CYS A 92 -23.53 21.07 -12.41
CA CYS A 92 -23.11 19.67 -12.51
C CYS A 92 -22.46 19.20 -11.21
N ALA A 93 -22.89 18.04 -10.69
CA ALA A 93 -22.22 17.37 -9.58
C ALA A 93 -20.75 17.11 -9.93
N LEU A 94 -19.86 17.36 -8.97
CA LEU A 94 -18.43 17.41 -9.20
C LEU A 94 -17.86 16.04 -9.58
N HIS A 95 -18.27 14.99 -8.86
CA HIS A 95 -17.87 13.60 -9.14
C HIS A 95 -18.38 13.09 -10.51
N CYS A 96 -19.49 13.62 -11.03
CA CYS A 96 -20.02 13.24 -12.35
C CYS A 96 -19.09 13.64 -13.50
N GLN A 97 -18.18 14.61 -13.31
CA GLN A 97 -17.17 14.96 -14.31
C GLN A 97 -16.20 13.82 -14.60
N LEU A 98 -15.88 13.01 -13.58
CA LEU A 98 -14.98 11.86 -13.69
C LEU A 98 -15.65 10.71 -14.45
N ARG A 99 -16.92 10.41 -14.10
CA ARG A 99 -17.69 9.35 -14.76
C ARG A 99 -17.89 9.59 -16.25
N ARG A 100 -18.08 10.85 -16.66
CA ARG A 100 -18.18 11.23 -18.08
C ARG A 100 -16.91 10.95 -18.89
N LYS A 101 -15.78 10.69 -18.21
CA LYS A 101 -14.49 10.33 -18.80
C LYS A 101 -14.14 8.85 -18.58
N ASN A 102 -15.11 8.01 -18.23
CA ASN A 102 -14.88 6.60 -17.91
C ASN A 102 -13.88 6.34 -16.76
N VAL A 103 -13.73 7.32 -15.86
CA VAL A 103 -12.90 7.16 -14.65
C VAL A 103 -13.78 6.76 -13.50
N LEU A 104 -13.40 5.68 -12.80
CA LEU A 104 -14.13 5.16 -11.65
C LEU A 104 -14.02 6.14 -10.48
N VAL A 105 -15.10 6.30 -9.73
CA VAL A 105 -15.13 7.16 -8.55
C VAL A 105 -15.14 6.29 -7.31
N GLY A 106 -14.29 6.61 -6.35
CA GLY A 106 -14.32 5.98 -5.04
C GLY A 106 -14.32 7.00 -3.93
N VAL A 107 -14.65 6.54 -2.74
CA VAL A 107 -14.84 7.39 -1.57
C VAL A 107 -14.07 6.85 -0.38
N THR A 108 -13.38 7.73 0.33
CA THR A 108 -12.75 7.38 1.61
C THR A 108 -13.81 7.40 2.69
N VAL A 109 -14.04 6.25 3.33
CA VAL A 109 -15.21 6.04 4.20
C VAL A 109 -14.87 5.97 5.69
N ASP A 110 -13.58 5.91 6.00
CA ASP A 110 -13.11 6.07 7.37
C ASP A 110 -13.32 7.51 7.87
N ARG A 111 -13.33 7.65 9.19
CA ARG A 111 -13.53 8.94 9.89
C ARG A 111 -12.25 9.35 10.63
N GLY A 112 -11.11 8.95 10.10
CA GLY A 112 -9.79 9.30 10.62
C GLY A 112 -9.32 8.45 11.80
N LEU A 113 -8.11 8.78 12.24
CA LEU A 113 -7.39 8.10 13.30
C LEU A 113 -7.83 8.58 14.69
N VAL A 114 -7.95 7.64 15.63
CA VAL A 114 -8.15 7.89 17.06
C VAL A 114 -7.06 7.19 17.87
N PRO A 115 -6.53 7.84 18.92
CA PRO A 115 -5.47 7.26 19.72
C PRO A 115 -5.96 6.02 20.49
N LEU A 116 -5.13 4.99 20.58
CA LEU A 116 -5.41 3.82 21.40
C LEU A 116 -5.00 4.10 22.85
N LEU A 117 -5.96 3.97 23.77
CA LEU A 117 -5.70 4.16 25.21
C LEU A 117 -4.65 3.15 25.70
N CYS A 118 -3.75 3.61 26.57
CA CYS A 118 -2.67 2.80 27.15
C CYS A 118 -1.65 2.24 26.13
N THR A 119 -1.47 2.93 24.99
CA THR A 119 -0.44 2.59 23.99
C THR A 119 0.55 3.75 23.77
N TYR A 120 1.69 3.48 23.12
CA TYR A 120 2.74 4.47 22.86
C TYR A 120 2.55 5.17 21.51
N GLY A 121 1.66 6.17 21.48
CA GLY A 121 1.45 6.97 20.27
C GLY A 121 0.90 6.16 19.09
N GLU A 122 0.06 5.17 19.39
CA GLU A 122 -0.57 4.30 18.41
C GLU A 122 -2.02 4.70 18.18
N TYR A 123 -2.55 4.30 17.03
CA TYR A 123 -3.86 4.71 16.56
C TYR A 123 -4.66 3.50 16.08
N THR A 124 -5.98 3.62 16.16
CA THR A 124 -6.92 2.82 15.38
C THR A 124 -7.76 3.76 14.53
N THR A 125 -8.37 3.24 13.47
CA THR A 125 -9.23 4.03 12.59
C THR A 125 -10.70 3.82 12.95
N GLN A 126 -11.45 4.92 13.04
CA GLN A 126 -12.90 4.90 13.29
C GLN A 126 -13.71 5.05 11.99
N GLY A 127 -15.00 4.75 12.04
CA GLY A 127 -15.91 4.95 10.90
C GLY A 127 -16.85 3.79 10.58
N LEU A 128 -16.82 2.68 11.33
CA LEU A 128 -17.66 1.52 11.07
C LEU A 128 -19.15 1.79 11.35
N ASP A 129 -19.46 2.67 12.31
CA ASP A 129 -20.83 3.01 12.67
C ASP A 129 -21.58 3.62 11.49
N GLY A 130 -22.70 3.01 11.10
CA GLY A 130 -23.51 3.41 9.95
C GLY A 130 -22.80 3.26 8.59
N LEU A 131 -21.69 2.53 8.51
CA LEU A 131 -20.92 2.39 7.27
C LEU A 131 -21.74 1.73 6.15
N ALA A 132 -22.55 0.72 6.49
CA ALA A 132 -23.37 0.01 5.52
C ALA A 132 -24.37 0.93 4.79
N ASP A 133 -25.00 1.85 5.51
CA ASP A 133 -25.96 2.80 4.95
C ASP A 133 -25.23 3.83 4.07
N ARG A 134 -24.11 4.38 4.56
CA ARG A 134 -23.27 5.29 3.76
C ARG A 134 -22.77 4.64 2.47
N CYS A 135 -22.31 3.38 2.53
CA CYS A 135 -21.86 2.66 1.33
C CYS A 135 -23.01 2.46 0.33
N ALA A 136 -24.24 2.23 0.80
CA ALA A 136 -25.41 2.16 -0.09
C ALA A 136 -25.66 3.51 -0.77
N GLU A 137 -25.66 4.61 -0.02
CA GLU A 137 -25.79 5.97 -0.56
C GLU A 137 -24.68 6.30 -1.57
N TYR A 138 -23.43 5.95 -1.26
CA TYR A 138 -22.31 6.17 -2.17
C TYR A 138 -22.43 5.34 -3.44
N LYS A 139 -22.91 4.10 -3.35
CA LYS A 139 -23.17 3.27 -4.53
C LYS A 139 -24.27 3.87 -5.40
N ASP A 140 -25.33 4.41 -4.79
CA ASP A 140 -26.42 5.10 -5.50
C ASP A 140 -25.95 6.42 -6.16
N CYS A 141 -25.01 7.13 -5.53
CA CYS A 141 -24.29 8.26 -6.14
C CYS A 141 -23.32 7.83 -7.26
N GLY A 142 -23.10 6.53 -7.45
CA GLY A 142 -22.30 5.99 -8.53
C GLY A 142 -20.81 5.82 -8.22
N CYS A 143 -20.45 5.70 -6.94
CA CYS A 143 -19.13 5.25 -6.54
C CYS A 143 -19.00 3.73 -6.74
N ASP A 144 -17.81 3.29 -7.16
CA ASP A 144 -17.52 1.89 -7.46
C ASP A 144 -16.62 1.24 -6.39
N PHE A 145 -15.84 2.05 -5.67
CA PHE A 145 -14.91 1.57 -4.65
C PHE A 145 -14.91 2.43 -3.38
N THR A 146 -14.46 1.85 -2.29
CA THR A 146 -14.21 2.52 -1.00
C THR A 146 -12.75 2.44 -0.63
N MET A 147 -12.24 3.42 0.12
CA MET A 147 -10.91 3.36 0.72
C MET A 147 -11.01 3.52 2.24
N TRP A 148 -10.14 2.81 2.96
CA TRP A 148 -10.00 2.90 4.41
C TRP A 148 -8.53 2.86 4.79
N ARG A 149 -8.07 3.89 5.50
CA ARG A 149 -6.68 4.02 5.93
C ARG A 149 -6.45 3.45 7.32
N ALA A 150 -5.44 2.60 7.48
CA ALA A 150 -4.92 2.12 8.76
C ALA A 150 -3.44 2.49 8.87
N GLN A 151 -3.06 3.21 9.93
CA GLN A 151 -1.69 3.66 10.14
C GLN A 151 -1.02 2.88 11.28
N PHE A 152 0.19 2.39 11.01
CA PHE A 152 1.05 1.69 11.96
C PHE A 152 2.37 2.44 12.11
N ASN A 153 2.64 2.94 13.31
CA ASN A 153 3.91 3.58 13.63
C ASN A 153 4.90 2.51 14.09
N ILE A 154 6.08 2.44 13.47
CA ILE A 154 7.16 1.56 13.91
C ILE A 154 8.04 2.35 14.86
N GLY A 155 8.10 1.97 16.12
CA GLY A 155 8.99 2.54 17.13
C GLY A 155 9.67 1.42 17.89
N GLU A 156 10.37 1.74 18.98
CA GLU A 156 11.03 0.73 19.82
C GLU A 156 10.02 -0.32 20.36
N TYR A 157 8.86 0.16 20.82
CA TYR A 157 7.78 -0.63 21.43
C TYR A 157 6.51 -0.72 20.58
N SER A 158 6.54 -0.23 19.34
CA SER A 158 5.39 -0.17 18.44
C SER A 158 5.72 -0.74 17.06
N PRO A 159 4.75 -1.32 16.35
CA PRO A 159 3.35 -1.45 16.73
C PRO A 159 3.13 -2.56 17.78
N SER A 160 2.28 -2.29 18.76
CA SER A 160 1.85 -3.27 19.74
C SER A 160 0.89 -4.28 19.12
N TYR A 161 0.75 -5.45 19.77
CA TYR A 161 -0.23 -6.45 19.36
C TYR A 161 -1.65 -5.89 19.29
N GLN A 162 -2.03 -5.01 20.24
CA GLN A 162 -3.33 -4.36 20.26
C GLN A 162 -3.55 -3.51 19.01
N ALA A 163 -2.59 -2.64 18.66
CA ALA A 163 -2.71 -1.79 17.48
C ALA A 163 -2.80 -2.60 16.18
N ILE A 164 -2.02 -3.68 16.05
CA ILE A 164 -2.10 -4.61 14.91
C ILE A 164 -3.49 -5.24 14.83
N MET A 165 -3.97 -5.84 15.92
CA MET A 165 -5.26 -6.55 15.96
C MET A 165 -6.44 -5.64 15.68
N ASP A 166 -6.52 -4.48 16.35
CA ASP A 166 -7.67 -3.58 16.23
C ASP A 166 -7.81 -3.05 14.80
N ASN A 167 -6.72 -2.63 14.18
CA ASN A 167 -6.74 -2.16 12.80
C ASN A 167 -7.01 -3.29 11.81
N ALA A 168 -6.44 -4.49 12.00
CA ALA A 168 -6.69 -5.63 11.13
C ALA A 168 -8.16 -6.07 11.15
N ILE A 169 -8.78 -6.11 12.33
CA ILE A 169 -10.21 -6.40 12.49
C ILE A 169 -11.06 -5.30 11.86
N ASN A 170 -10.71 -4.02 12.05
CA ASN A 170 -11.45 -2.91 11.47
C ASN A 170 -11.40 -2.92 9.94
N LEU A 171 -10.23 -3.16 9.34
CA LEU A 171 -10.08 -3.34 7.90
C LEU A 171 -10.93 -4.49 7.36
N ALA A 172 -11.00 -5.61 8.10
CA ALA A 172 -11.81 -6.75 7.69
C ALA A 172 -13.32 -6.49 7.77
N LYS A 173 -13.79 -5.82 8.83
CA LYS A 173 -15.18 -5.36 8.94
C LYS A 173 -15.53 -4.36 7.85
N PHE A 174 -14.66 -3.39 7.60
CA PHE A 174 -14.79 -2.42 6.50
C PHE A 174 -14.95 -3.15 5.16
N ALA A 175 -14.03 -4.06 4.83
CA ALA A 175 -14.05 -4.76 3.55
C ALA A 175 -15.32 -5.61 3.36
N ALA A 176 -15.73 -6.34 4.40
CA ALA A 176 -16.96 -7.13 4.36
C ALA A 176 -18.20 -6.24 4.15
N ILE A 177 -18.28 -5.10 4.84
CA ILE A 177 -19.39 -4.15 4.68
C ILE A 177 -19.40 -3.55 3.26
N SER A 178 -18.26 -3.08 2.75
CA SER A 178 -18.16 -2.52 1.39
C SER A 178 -18.60 -3.53 0.32
N GLN A 179 -18.13 -4.79 0.42
CA GLN A 179 -18.52 -5.85 -0.51
C GLN A 179 -20.01 -6.16 -0.41
N SER A 180 -20.62 -6.15 0.79
CA SER A 180 -22.07 -6.33 0.96
C SER A 180 -22.90 -5.26 0.25
N LYS A 181 -22.30 -4.09 -0.02
CA LYS A 181 -22.90 -2.96 -0.73
C LYS A 181 -22.37 -2.80 -2.16
N ARG A 182 -21.79 -3.87 -2.74
CA ARG A 182 -21.34 -3.91 -4.13
C ARG A 182 -20.26 -2.88 -4.46
N MET A 183 -19.44 -2.52 -3.48
CA MET A 183 -18.31 -1.60 -3.65
C MET A 183 -17.00 -2.33 -3.37
N LEU A 184 -15.99 -2.08 -4.19
CA LEU A 184 -14.66 -2.68 -4.00
C LEU A 184 -13.91 -2.00 -2.84
N PRO A 185 -13.48 -2.70 -1.79
CA PRO A 185 -12.61 -2.14 -0.76
C PRO A 185 -11.15 -2.07 -1.18
N ILE A 186 -10.58 -0.88 -1.07
CA ILE A 186 -9.15 -0.61 -1.08
C ILE A 186 -8.68 -0.51 0.37
N LEU A 187 -7.80 -1.43 0.75
CA LEU A 187 -7.17 -1.49 2.07
C LEU A 187 -5.91 -0.62 2.03
N GLU A 188 -5.94 0.57 2.61
CA GLU A 188 -4.77 1.43 2.69
C GLU A 188 -4.03 1.17 4.00
N VAL A 189 -2.83 0.61 3.89
CA VAL A 189 -2.00 0.22 5.03
C VAL A 189 -0.75 1.08 5.02
N ASP A 190 -0.69 2.04 5.92
CA ASP A 190 0.45 2.93 6.08
C ASP A 190 1.38 2.40 7.17
N VAL A 191 2.60 2.10 6.78
CA VAL A 191 3.68 1.69 7.70
C VAL A 191 4.66 2.86 7.81
N VAL A 192 4.66 3.51 8.97
CA VAL A 192 5.42 4.74 9.21
C VAL A 192 6.61 4.43 10.12
N PRO A 193 7.83 4.30 9.57
CA PRO A 193 9.02 4.06 10.39
C PRO A 193 9.37 5.29 11.23
N SER A 194 9.61 5.10 12.54
CA SER A 194 10.27 6.10 13.38
C SER A 194 11.70 6.35 12.92
N ASP A 195 12.24 7.45 13.41
CA ASP A 195 13.45 8.11 12.92
C ASP A 195 14.62 7.20 12.55
N ASP A 196 15.07 6.32 13.43
CA ASP A 196 16.31 5.55 13.30
C ASP A 196 16.13 4.11 12.79
N ASN A 197 14.89 3.66 12.55
CA ASN A 197 14.64 2.30 12.07
C ASN A 197 15.31 2.04 10.72
N ASP A 198 15.92 0.87 10.60
CA ASP A 198 16.47 0.37 9.35
C ASP A 198 15.41 -0.37 8.50
N MET A 199 15.76 -0.67 7.26
CA MET A 199 14.81 -1.26 6.30
C MET A 199 14.43 -2.69 6.70
N GLU A 200 15.35 -3.43 7.32
CA GLU A 200 15.13 -4.78 7.81
C GLU A 200 14.07 -4.81 8.92
N ARG A 201 14.12 -3.86 9.86
CA ARG A 201 13.06 -3.68 10.87
C ARG A 201 11.74 -3.29 10.23
N ALA A 202 11.75 -2.35 9.27
CA ALA A 202 10.55 -1.93 8.56
C ALA A 202 9.88 -3.12 7.84
N GLU A 203 10.67 -3.95 7.15
CA GLU A 203 10.19 -5.14 6.45
C GLU A 203 9.58 -6.17 7.42
N LYS A 204 10.26 -6.50 8.52
CA LYS A 204 9.77 -7.50 9.48
C LYS A 204 8.47 -7.08 10.16
N VAL A 205 8.35 -5.80 10.51
CA VAL A 205 7.15 -5.26 11.13
C VAL A 205 6.00 -5.22 10.12
N ALA A 206 6.25 -4.76 8.90
CA ALA A 206 5.27 -4.78 7.83
C ALA A 206 4.77 -6.20 7.49
N GLU A 207 5.67 -7.18 7.48
CA GLU A 207 5.32 -8.60 7.31
C GLU A 207 4.31 -9.05 8.36
N THR A 208 4.58 -8.74 9.63
CA THR A 208 3.69 -9.07 10.74
C THR A 208 2.33 -8.39 10.57
N ILE A 209 2.31 -7.09 10.30
CA ILE A 209 1.06 -6.33 10.08
C ILE A 209 0.20 -6.98 8.97
N LEU A 210 0.79 -7.24 7.80
CA LEU A 210 0.08 -7.80 6.67
C LEU A 210 -0.45 -9.22 6.95
N ILE A 211 0.29 -10.05 7.69
CA ILE A 211 -0.19 -11.39 8.09
C ILE A 211 -1.47 -11.28 8.90
N PHE A 212 -1.51 -10.39 9.89
CA PHE A 212 -2.69 -10.18 10.73
C PHE A 212 -3.87 -9.61 9.93
N ILE A 213 -3.61 -8.70 8.99
CA ILE A 213 -4.65 -8.16 8.09
C ILE A 213 -5.26 -9.28 7.25
N TYR A 214 -4.46 -10.04 6.50
CA TYR A 214 -5.00 -11.10 5.63
C TYR A 214 -5.66 -12.23 6.42
N LYS A 215 -5.13 -12.57 7.61
CA LYS A 215 -5.80 -13.49 8.52
C LYS A 215 -7.18 -12.97 8.93
N SER A 216 -7.27 -11.69 9.29
CA SER A 216 -8.54 -11.05 9.67
C SER A 216 -9.52 -10.97 8.50
N LEU A 217 -9.06 -10.69 7.28
CA LEU A 217 -9.89 -10.72 6.06
C LEU A 217 -10.50 -12.10 5.84
N CYS A 218 -9.70 -13.16 5.97
CA CYS A 218 -10.16 -14.54 5.87
C CYS A 218 -11.19 -14.89 6.96
N ASP A 219 -10.95 -14.47 8.21
CA ASP A 219 -11.87 -14.69 9.34
C ASP A 219 -13.22 -13.99 9.15
N HIS A 220 -13.26 -12.89 8.37
CA HIS A 220 -14.48 -12.16 8.03
C HIS A 220 -15.06 -12.55 6.66
N HIS A 221 -14.56 -13.64 6.06
CA HIS A 221 -15.04 -14.17 4.77
C HIS A 221 -14.98 -13.15 3.61
N VAL A 222 -14.02 -12.23 3.64
CA VAL A 222 -13.82 -11.23 2.59
C VAL A 222 -13.36 -11.92 1.31
N ASN A 223 -14.00 -11.60 0.18
CA ASN A 223 -13.56 -12.08 -1.12
C ASN A 223 -12.32 -11.30 -1.58
N LEU A 224 -11.13 -11.92 -1.51
CA LEU A 224 -9.86 -11.27 -1.83
C LEU A 224 -9.76 -10.81 -3.30
N GLU A 225 -10.41 -11.51 -4.25
CA GLU A 225 -10.42 -11.12 -5.67
C GLU A 225 -11.12 -9.78 -5.92
N GLY A 226 -12.01 -9.40 -5.00
CA GLY A 226 -12.70 -8.12 -4.97
C GLY A 226 -12.09 -7.14 -3.99
N THR A 227 -10.79 -7.21 -3.71
CA THR A 227 -10.06 -6.25 -2.85
C THR A 227 -8.80 -5.74 -3.56
N LEU A 228 -8.36 -4.55 -3.20
CA LEU A 228 -7.04 -4.01 -3.57
C LEU A 228 -6.28 -3.62 -2.31
N LEU A 229 -4.96 -3.76 -2.34
CA LEU A 229 -4.07 -3.30 -1.28
C LEU A 229 -3.36 -2.03 -1.74
N LYS A 230 -3.57 -0.91 -1.04
CA LYS A 230 -2.72 0.28 -1.17
C LYS A 230 -1.62 0.21 -0.12
N PHE A 231 -0.37 0.15 -0.57
CA PHE A 231 0.79 -0.10 0.31
C PHE A 231 1.97 0.80 -0.07
N PRO A 232 2.71 1.36 0.91
CA PRO A 232 3.89 2.15 0.64
C PRO A 232 5.06 1.29 0.18
N ALA A 233 5.91 1.82 -0.70
CA ALA A 233 7.25 1.29 -0.84
C ALA A 233 7.97 1.38 0.52
N LEU A 234 8.65 0.29 0.92
CA LEU A 234 9.36 0.28 2.20
C LEU A 234 10.44 1.35 2.21
N ASN A 235 10.49 2.13 3.28
CA ASN A 235 11.51 3.14 3.46
C ASN A 235 12.17 2.98 4.82
N PRO A 236 13.47 3.29 4.96
CA PRO A 236 14.09 3.44 6.26
C PRO A 236 13.52 4.67 6.97
N GLY A 237 13.70 4.72 8.29
CA GLY A 237 13.40 5.91 9.08
C GLY A 237 14.19 7.14 8.57
N PRO A 238 13.65 8.36 8.72
CA PRO A 238 14.26 9.57 8.17
C PRO A 238 15.66 9.90 8.72
N LYS A 239 16.00 9.45 9.93
CA LYS A 239 17.31 9.59 10.58
C LYS A 239 18.15 8.30 10.54
N CYS A 240 17.72 7.28 9.82
CA CYS A 240 18.50 6.06 9.65
C CYS A 240 19.87 6.38 9.02
N ALA A 241 20.95 5.90 9.65
CA ALA A 241 22.31 6.10 9.17
C ALA A 241 22.59 5.27 7.91
N LYS A 242 21.97 4.09 7.80
CA LYS A 242 22.09 3.23 6.62
C LYS A 242 21.35 3.85 5.44
N ARG A 243 21.99 3.85 4.26
CA ARG A 243 21.39 4.29 3.00
C ARG A 243 21.03 3.09 2.16
N TYR A 244 19.87 3.16 1.53
CA TYR A 244 19.36 2.09 0.66
C TYR A 244 19.17 2.66 -0.74
N SER A 245 19.63 1.91 -1.73
CA SER A 245 19.38 2.20 -3.14
C SER A 245 17.92 1.89 -3.50
N PRO A 246 17.37 2.51 -4.56
CA PRO A 246 16.05 2.15 -5.08
C PRO A 246 15.90 0.66 -5.40
N GLY A 247 16.98 0.01 -5.86
CA GLY A 247 16.99 -1.43 -6.12
C GLY A 247 16.88 -2.29 -4.85
N GLN A 248 17.50 -1.86 -3.74
CA GLN A 248 17.34 -2.55 -2.45
C GLN A 248 15.93 -2.38 -1.90
N ILE A 249 15.38 -1.17 -1.96
CA ILE A 249 14.00 -0.88 -1.56
C ILE A 249 13.01 -1.71 -2.39
N SER A 250 13.24 -1.78 -3.70
CA SER A 250 12.41 -2.56 -4.62
C SER A 250 12.40 -4.05 -4.24
N LYS A 251 13.58 -4.64 -4.07
CA LYS A 251 13.70 -6.06 -3.70
C LYS A 251 13.05 -6.37 -2.36
N ALA A 252 13.26 -5.52 -1.34
CA ALA A 252 12.66 -5.71 -0.03
C ALA A 252 11.13 -5.60 -0.08
N THR A 253 10.61 -4.57 -0.76
CA THR A 253 9.16 -4.36 -0.93
C THR A 253 8.51 -5.53 -1.66
N LEU A 254 9.06 -5.95 -2.80
CA LEU A 254 8.50 -7.07 -3.57
C LEU A 254 8.64 -8.41 -2.84
N ARG A 255 9.74 -8.64 -2.11
CA ARG A 255 9.93 -9.83 -1.28
C ARG A 255 8.86 -9.91 -0.19
N LEU A 256 8.65 -8.82 0.55
CA LEU A 256 7.60 -8.72 1.57
C LEU A 256 6.22 -9.03 0.99
N LEU A 257 5.84 -8.34 -0.09
CA LEU A 257 4.51 -8.50 -0.69
C LEU A 257 4.30 -9.95 -1.16
N ARG A 258 5.29 -10.55 -1.83
CA ARG A 258 5.25 -11.96 -2.25
C ARG A 258 5.16 -12.95 -1.09
N HIS A 259 5.73 -12.60 0.06
CA HIS A 259 5.74 -13.49 1.22
C HIS A 259 4.37 -13.56 1.90
N VAL A 260 3.61 -12.46 1.90
CA VAL A 260 2.40 -12.32 2.74
C VAL A 260 1.12 -12.15 1.94
N VAL A 261 1.14 -11.38 0.85
CA VAL A 261 -0.06 -11.07 0.08
C VAL A 261 -0.49 -12.33 -0.69
N PRO A 262 -1.77 -12.76 -0.64
CA PRO A 262 -2.25 -13.89 -1.44
C PRO A 262 -2.39 -13.54 -2.93
N ALA A 263 -2.01 -14.44 -3.83
CA ALA A 263 -2.10 -14.26 -5.30
C ALA A 263 -3.51 -13.89 -5.82
N SER A 264 -4.56 -14.17 -5.04
CA SER A 264 -5.95 -13.87 -5.37
C SER A 264 -6.34 -12.40 -5.21
N VAL A 265 -5.52 -11.56 -4.54
CA VAL A 265 -5.82 -10.12 -4.39
C VAL A 265 -5.91 -9.45 -5.77
N GLY A 266 -6.88 -8.56 -5.98
CA GLY A 266 -7.13 -7.97 -7.30
C GLY A 266 -5.97 -7.12 -7.84
N GLY A 267 -5.10 -6.62 -6.95
CA GLY A 267 -4.02 -5.73 -7.33
C GLY A 267 -3.37 -5.00 -6.15
N ILE A 268 -2.19 -4.42 -6.43
CA ILE A 268 -1.46 -3.58 -5.48
C ILE A 268 -1.35 -2.15 -6.02
N ILE A 269 -1.80 -1.19 -5.23
CA ILE A 269 -1.65 0.24 -5.49
C ILE A 269 -0.44 0.70 -4.71
N LEU A 270 0.66 0.97 -5.40
CA LEU A 270 1.90 1.37 -4.77
C LEU A 270 1.90 2.87 -4.48
N HIS A 271 2.09 3.21 -3.20
CA HIS A 271 2.40 4.57 -2.77
C HIS A 271 3.93 4.73 -2.69
N VAL A 272 4.49 5.71 -3.38
CA VAL A 272 5.94 5.94 -3.44
C VAL A 272 6.30 7.32 -2.90
N ASP A 273 7.05 7.32 -1.79
CA ASP A 273 7.68 8.54 -1.26
C ASP A 273 9.18 8.52 -1.51
N GLY A 274 9.62 9.32 -2.49
CA GLY A 274 11.02 9.54 -2.81
C GLY A 274 11.59 10.85 -2.25
N LYS A 275 10.83 11.59 -1.40
CA LYS A 275 11.11 12.97 -0.93
C LYS A 275 11.01 14.05 -2.01
N THR A 276 11.27 13.72 -3.27
CA THR A 276 11.09 14.58 -4.44
C THR A 276 10.27 13.83 -5.49
N GLU A 277 9.61 14.56 -6.38
CA GLU A 277 8.71 13.96 -7.37
C GLU A 277 9.49 13.06 -8.36
N ASP A 278 10.67 13.50 -8.83
CA ASP A 278 11.53 12.66 -9.69
C ASP A 278 12.01 11.37 -9.00
N LYS A 279 12.31 11.43 -7.69
CA LYS A 279 12.76 10.26 -6.94
C LYS A 279 11.64 9.26 -6.71
N SER A 280 10.41 9.74 -6.47
CA SER A 280 9.23 8.87 -6.41
C SER A 280 9.04 8.11 -7.73
N LEU A 281 9.21 8.78 -8.87
CA LEU A 281 9.12 8.15 -10.20
C LEU A 281 10.24 7.15 -10.44
N CYS A 282 11.48 7.49 -10.09
CA CYS A 282 12.62 6.57 -10.19
C CYS A 282 12.39 5.31 -9.35
N LEU A 283 11.87 5.47 -8.13
CA LEU A 283 11.57 4.36 -7.24
C LEU A 283 10.46 3.47 -7.81
N LEU A 284 9.34 4.06 -8.24
CA LEU A 284 8.24 3.34 -8.88
C LEU A 284 8.73 2.55 -10.10
N ASN A 285 9.49 3.20 -10.99
CA ASN A 285 10.08 2.57 -12.16
C ASN A 285 10.98 1.38 -11.79
N THR A 286 11.79 1.54 -10.75
CA THR A 286 12.69 0.47 -10.26
C THR A 286 11.90 -0.73 -9.71
N ILE A 287 10.76 -0.49 -9.06
CA ILE A 287 9.90 -1.56 -8.52
C ILE A 287 9.21 -2.33 -9.64
N VAL A 288 8.65 -1.61 -10.61
CA VAL A 288 7.95 -2.23 -11.73
C VAL A 288 8.92 -3.01 -12.62
N SER A 289 10.09 -2.44 -12.93
CA SER A 289 11.11 -3.06 -13.79
C SER A 289 11.90 -4.19 -13.14
N ASP A 290 11.74 -4.45 -11.84
CA ASP A 290 12.41 -5.57 -11.17
C ASP A 290 11.99 -6.91 -11.81
N PRO A 291 12.90 -7.85 -12.08
CA PRO A 291 12.54 -9.12 -12.73
C PRO A 291 11.79 -10.10 -11.81
N SER A 292 11.66 -9.80 -10.51
CA SER A 292 10.97 -10.67 -9.56
C SER A 292 9.51 -10.91 -9.95
N PRO A 293 8.98 -12.14 -9.80
CA PRO A 293 7.59 -12.46 -10.08
C PRO A 293 6.61 -11.59 -9.31
N LYS A 294 5.64 -11.01 -10.02
CA LYS A 294 4.56 -10.19 -9.47
C LYS A 294 3.23 -10.86 -9.83
N PRO A 295 2.63 -11.66 -8.93
CA PRO A 295 1.39 -12.37 -9.24
C PRO A 295 0.16 -11.44 -9.32
N TRP A 296 0.32 -10.18 -8.90
CA TRP A 296 -0.71 -9.14 -8.99
C TRP A 296 -0.28 -8.05 -9.97
N PRO A 297 -1.24 -7.38 -10.63
CA PRO A 297 -0.96 -6.10 -11.27
C PRO A 297 -0.54 -5.07 -10.20
N ILE A 298 0.35 -4.16 -10.59
CA ILE A 298 0.80 -3.04 -9.77
C ILE A 298 0.50 -1.74 -10.51
N ILE A 299 -0.19 -0.82 -9.85
CA ILE A 299 -0.41 0.55 -10.32
C ILE A 299 0.11 1.56 -9.31
N TYR A 300 0.12 2.84 -9.66
CA TYR A 300 0.56 3.91 -8.76
C TYR A 300 -0.59 4.60 -8.05
N SER A 301 -0.31 5.12 -6.85
CA SER A 301 -1.12 6.14 -6.18
C SER A 301 -0.51 7.52 -6.45
N PHE A 302 -1.36 8.49 -6.84
CA PHE A 302 -0.99 9.90 -6.94
C PHE A 302 -1.72 10.69 -5.84
N ASP A 303 -1.01 11.07 -4.78
CA ASP A 303 -1.58 11.63 -3.55
C ASP A 303 -0.79 12.83 -3.00
N GLY A 304 -1.43 13.56 -2.07
CA GLY A 304 -0.83 14.52 -1.14
C GLY A 304 0.29 15.38 -1.72
N ILE A 305 1.55 15.08 -1.33
CA ILE A 305 2.73 15.88 -1.68
C ILE A 305 2.92 15.98 -3.20
N LEU A 306 2.51 14.98 -3.97
CA LEU A 306 2.62 14.97 -5.44
C LEU A 306 1.67 15.99 -6.10
N GLN A 307 0.70 16.52 -5.36
CA GLN A 307 -0.14 17.63 -5.81
C GLN A 307 0.53 19.00 -5.62
N SER A 308 1.70 19.08 -4.98
CA SER A 308 2.41 20.33 -4.69
C SER A 308 2.73 21.12 -5.96
N SER A 309 3.24 20.46 -7.00
CA SER A 309 3.52 21.10 -8.29
C SER A 309 2.27 21.74 -8.91
N ILE A 310 1.10 21.09 -8.76
CA ILE A 310 -0.19 21.57 -9.26
C ILE A 310 -0.63 22.80 -8.46
N MET A 311 -0.54 22.75 -7.13
CA MET A 311 -0.90 23.88 -6.26
C MET A 311 0.00 25.09 -6.50
N MET A 312 1.31 24.88 -6.69
CA MET A 312 2.24 25.96 -7.06
C MET A 312 1.91 26.57 -8.42
N ALA A 313 1.59 25.74 -9.42
CA ALA A 313 1.21 26.21 -10.75
C ALA A 313 -0.09 27.02 -10.73
N TRP A 314 -1.06 26.59 -9.92
CA TRP A 314 -2.35 27.24 -9.80
C TRP A 314 -2.29 28.55 -9.00
N GLY A 315 -1.68 28.51 -7.81
CA GLY A 315 -1.56 29.66 -6.91
C GLY A 315 -2.89 30.28 -6.51
N GLY A 316 -4.00 29.52 -6.53
CA GLY A 316 -5.34 29.97 -6.13
C GLY A 316 -5.99 30.95 -7.12
N GLN A 317 -5.49 31.04 -8.36
CA GLN A 317 -5.96 32.02 -9.34
C GLN A 317 -6.59 31.33 -10.54
N SER A 318 -7.85 31.65 -10.85
CA SER A 318 -8.60 31.02 -11.94
C SER A 318 -7.93 31.18 -13.32
N LYS A 319 -7.17 32.26 -13.54
CA LYS A 319 -6.37 32.46 -14.76
C LYS A 319 -5.22 31.45 -14.95
N ASN A 320 -4.80 30.77 -13.89
CA ASN A 320 -3.73 29.77 -13.93
C ASN A 320 -4.26 28.33 -14.05
N THR A 321 -5.58 28.14 -14.13
CA THR A 321 -6.20 26.79 -14.21
C THR A 321 -5.58 25.94 -15.31
N GLN A 322 -5.42 26.49 -16.52
CA GLN A 322 -4.85 25.74 -17.64
C GLN A 322 -3.39 25.33 -17.40
N LYS A 323 -2.59 26.21 -16.77
CA LYS A 323 -1.18 25.91 -16.45
C LYS A 323 -1.08 24.78 -15.42
N ALA A 324 -1.94 24.81 -14.41
CA ALA A 324 -1.99 23.76 -13.39
C ALA A 324 -2.48 22.42 -13.98
N GLN A 325 -3.46 22.44 -14.88
CA GLN A 325 -3.92 21.24 -15.59
C GLN A 325 -2.84 20.64 -16.49
N GLN A 326 -2.03 21.48 -17.15
CA GLN A 326 -0.88 21.02 -17.94
C GLN A 326 0.19 20.38 -17.06
N GLU A 327 0.51 20.98 -15.91
CA GLU A 327 1.47 20.36 -14.97
C GLU A 327 0.92 19.04 -14.43
N PHE A 328 -0.37 18.98 -14.11
CA PHE A 328 -1.00 17.74 -13.64
C PHE A 328 -0.93 16.62 -14.69
N LEU A 329 -1.28 16.89 -15.95
CA LEU A 329 -1.17 15.89 -17.03
C LEU A 329 0.27 15.42 -17.23
N LYS A 330 1.23 16.34 -17.23
CA LYS A 330 2.66 16.01 -17.33
C LYS A 330 3.11 15.09 -16.18
N MET A 331 2.62 15.33 -14.96
CA MET A 331 2.88 14.44 -13.82
C MET A 331 2.29 13.05 -14.05
N LEU A 332 1.03 12.98 -14.44
CA LEU A 332 0.33 11.70 -14.70
C LEU A 332 1.00 10.89 -15.82
N GLU A 333 1.39 11.53 -16.92
CA GLU A 333 2.11 10.88 -18.02
C GLU A 333 3.42 10.23 -17.54
N ALA A 334 4.17 10.93 -16.70
CA ALA A 334 5.42 10.39 -16.18
C ALA A 334 5.21 9.25 -15.17
N PHE A 335 4.19 9.35 -14.32
CA PHE A 335 3.79 8.26 -13.44
C PHE A 335 3.34 7.04 -14.23
N SER A 336 2.60 7.24 -15.33
CA SER A 336 2.21 6.18 -16.25
C SER A 336 3.44 5.51 -16.88
N LYS A 337 4.43 6.29 -17.36
CA LYS A 337 5.70 5.74 -17.88
C LYS A 337 6.47 4.97 -16.81
N ALA A 338 6.54 5.48 -15.59
CA ALA A 338 7.19 4.79 -14.47
C ALA A 338 6.48 3.48 -14.11
N ALA A 339 5.14 3.47 -14.13
CA ALA A 339 4.32 2.29 -13.91
C ALA A 339 4.41 1.26 -15.05
N GLN A 340 5.01 1.62 -16.18
CA GLN A 340 5.34 0.73 -17.29
C GLN A 340 6.83 0.35 -17.34
N GLY A 341 7.64 0.83 -16.39
CA GLY A 341 9.09 0.60 -16.39
C GLY A 341 9.87 1.37 -17.45
N ALA A 342 9.25 2.39 -18.06
CA ALA A 342 9.77 3.17 -19.17
C ALA A 342 10.16 4.61 -18.78
N TYR A 343 10.24 4.93 -17.49
CA TYR A 343 10.65 6.25 -17.02
C TYR A 343 12.17 6.42 -17.09
N ILE A 344 12.59 7.58 -17.60
CA ILE A 344 14.01 7.98 -17.66
C ILE A 344 14.29 8.91 -16.47
N PRO A 345 15.17 8.53 -15.53
CA PRO A 345 15.54 9.37 -14.38
C PRO A 345 15.94 10.80 -14.76
N GLY A 346 15.42 11.80 -14.06
CA GLY A 346 15.71 13.21 -14.31
C GLY A 346 15.03 13.82 -15.55
N SER A 347 14.24 13.03 -16.30
CA SER A 347 13.49 13.54 -17.45
C SER A 347 12.36 14.47 -17.06
N MET A 348 11.74 14.24 -15.89
CA MET A 348 10.77 15.16 -15.31
C MET A 348 11.48 16.26 -14.53
N LYS A 349 11.16 17.51 -14.87
CA LYS A 349 11.46 18.68 -14.04
C LYS A 349 10.17 19.23 -13.49
N SER A 350 9.81 18.84 -12.28
CA SER A 350 8.60 19.34 -11.66
C SER A 350 8.78 20.72 -11.02
N LEU A 351 7.69 21.44 -10.84
CA LEU A 351 7.73 22.76 -10.20
C LEU A 351 8.13 22.68 -8.72
N ALA A 352 7.64 21.67 -8.01
CA ALA A 352 8.00 21.43 -6.61
C ALA A 352 9.50 21.17 -6.46
N ASP A 353 10.08 20.31 -7.29
CA ASP A 353 11.51 19.96 -7.24
C ASP A 353 12.39 21.18 -7.56
N GLN A 354 11.97 22.04 -8.48
CA GLN A 354 12.65 23.30 -8.79
C GLN A 354 12.59 24.33 -7.65
N CYS A 355 11.48 24.38 -6.92
CA CYS A 355 11.26 25.33 -5.83
C CYS A 355 11.84 24.86 -4.48
N TYR A 356 11.87 23.56 -4.20
CA TYR A 356 12.49 22.98 -2.99
C TYR A 356 13.96 23.41 -2.85
N CYS A 357 14.67 23.51 -3.98
CA CYS A 357 16.04 24.00 -4.05
C CYS A 357 16.24 25.48 -3.64
N LYS A 358 15.20 26.30 -3.43
CA LYS A 358 15.39 27.72 -3.03
C LYS A 358 15.06 28.03 -1.57
N LYS A 359 14.06 27.37 -0.97
CA LYS A 359 13.72 27.60 0.45
C LYS A 359 14.63 26.81 1.40
N VAL A 360 15.00 25.58 1.05
CA VAL A 360 15.89 24.72 1.87
C VAL A 360 17.34 25.19 1.83
N PHE A 361 17.85 25.62 0.66
CA PHE A 361 19.20 26.20 0.55
C PHE A 361 19.36 27.55 1.28
N LYS A 362 18.27 28.30 1.49
CA LYS A 362 18.30 29.55 2.26
C LYS A 362 18.28 29.30 3.78
N ALA A 363 17.81 28.12 4.22
CA ALA A 363 17.81 27.67 5.61
C ALA A 363 19.13 26.97 6.00
N LEU A 364 19.79 26.30 5.06
CA LEU A 364 21.11 25.68 5.26
C LEU A 364 22.23 26.69 4.99
N LYS A 365 22.59 27.48 6.01
CA LYS A 365 23.73 28.43 5.99
C LYS A 365 25.11 27.75 6.05
N THR A 366 25.23 26.49 5.66
CA THR A 366 26.50 25.77 5.59
C THR A 366 26.57 25.02 4.27
N LYS A 367 27.67 25.22 3.53
CA LYS A 367 28.00 24.35 2.40
C LYS A 367 28.09 22.92 2.95
N PRO A 368 27.46 21.92 2.31
CA PRO A 368 27.66 20.54 2.69
C PRO A 368 29.15 20.19 2.55
N ASP A 369 29.68 19.45 3.51
CA ASP A 369 31.04 18.93 3.44
C ASP A 369 31.21 18.08 2.17
N PRO A 370 32.37 18.15 1.50
CA PRO A 370 32.64 17.28 0.37
C PRO A 370 32.52 15.82 0.81
N LEU A 371 31.90 15.01 -0.04
CA LEU A 371 31.73 13.57 0.18
C LEU A 371 33.09 12.91 0.46
N PRO A 372 33.17 11.90 1.35
CA PRO A 372 34.37 11.07 1.49
C PRO A 372 34.77 10.47 0.13
N ASP A 373 36.07 10.28 -0.11
CA ASP A 373 36.62 9.76 -1.38
C ASP A 373 36.06 8.37 -1.78
N ASP A 374 35.38 7.69 -0.85
CA ASP A 374 34.78 6.37 -1.03
C ASP A 374 33.30 6.42 -1.51
N CYS A 375 32.74 7.61 -1.73
CA CYS A 375 31.37 7.80 -2.22
C CYS A 375 31.31 7.79 -3.76
N VAL A 376 30.71 6.73 -4.32
CA VAL A 376 30.38 6.62 -5.75
C VAL A 376 29.37 7.69 -6.14
N ARG A 377 29.63 8.45 -7.21
CA ARG A 377 28.74 9.52 -7.69
C ARG A 377 27.42 8.92 -8.17
N TYR A 378 26.32 9.64 -7.93
CA TYR A 378 24.95 9.22 -8.26
C TYR A 378 24.78 8.73 -9.71
N ASP A 379 25.56 9.33 -10.62
CA ASP A 379 25.57 9.06 -12.07
C ASP A 379 26.16 7.67 -12.42
N GLU A 380 26.94 7.08 -11.51
CA GLU A 380 27.62 5.78 -11.68
C GLU A 380 26.77 4.62 -11.15
N ILE A 381 25.83 4.88 -10.24
CA ILE A 381 24.95 3.88 -9.60
C ILE A 381 23.78 3.48 -10.53
N CYS A 382 23.41 4.34 -11.47
CA CYS A 382 22.26 4.14 -12.38
C CYS A 382 22.62 3.58 -13.76
N ARG A 383 23.88 3.19 -14.02
CA ARG A 383 24.25 2.55 -15.30
C ARG A 383 24.00 1.04 -15.24
N PRO A 384 23.38 0.44 -16.28
CA PRO A 384 23.42 -1.01 -16.42
C PRO A 384 24.90 -1.46 -16.53
N PRO A 385 25.25 -2.67 -16.04
CA PRO A 385 26.62 -3.15 -16.13
C PRO A 385 27.07 -3.17 -17.59
N ASN A 386 28.26 -2.62 -17.87
CA ASN A 386 28.90 -2.74 -19.17
C ASN A 386 29.28 -4.22 -19.38
N LEU A 387 28.41 -4.97 -20.04
CA LEU A 387 28.76 -6.29 -20.56
C LEU A 387 29.72 -6.08 -21.72
N THR A 388 30.99 -6.44 -21.51
CA THR A 388 31.95 -6.51 -22.62
C THR A 388 31.74 -7.81 -23.38
N PRO A 389 32.10 -7.91 -24.67
CA PRO A 389 31.93 -9.14 -25.46
C PRO A 389 32.63 -10.37 -24.86
N ASN A 390 33.54 -10.19 -23.89
CA ASN A 390 34.22 -11.27 -23.17
C ASN A 390 33.43 -11.84 -21.98
N ASP A 391 32.34 -11.20 -21.55
CA ASP A 391 31.51 -11.67 -20.42
C ASP A 391 30.43 -12.70 -20.85
N MET A 392 30.33 -12.99 -22.15
CA MET A 392 29.49 -14.07 -22.67
C MET A 392 30.26 -15.39 -22.70
N MET A 393 30.19 -16.16 -21.61
CA MET A 393 30.59 -17.56 -21.66
C MET A 393 29.63 -18.35 -22.57
N PRO A 394 30.11 -19.25 -23.44
CA PRO A 394 29.25 -20.06 -24.29
C PRO A 394 28.46 -21.05 -23.42
N VAL A 395 27.15 -21.10 -23.66
CA VAL A 395 26.24 -22.09 -23.08
C VAL A 395 26.72 -23.49 -23.51
N PRO A 396 27.07 -24.41 -22.60
CA PRO A 396 27.39 -25.77 -23.00
C PRO A 396 26.09 -26.53 -23.24
N VAL A 397 25.91 -26.96 -24.49
CA VAL A 397 24.99 -28.03 -24.86
C VAL A 397 25.75 -29.35 -24.73
N ALA A 398 25.29 -30.29 -23.90
CA ALA A 398 25.37 -31.75 -24.15
C ALA A 398 24.88 -32.60 -22.96
N THR A 399 23.80 -33.36 -23.22
CA THR A 399 23.65 -34.82 -23.04
C THR A 399 24.35 -35.56 -21.89
N GLY A 400 23.56 -36.39 -21.18
CA GLY A 400 23.95 -37.76 -20.79
C GLY A 400 24.57 -37.97 -19.41
N GLU A 401 23.86 -38.77 -18.59
CA GLU A 401 24.31 -39.65 -17.49
C GLU A 401 25.61 -39.36 -16.72
N SER A 402 25.49 -39.18 -15.40
CA SER A 402 25.94 -40.15 -14.38
C SER A 402 26.41 -39.51 -13.05
N ALA A 403 26.06 -40.20 -11.97
CA ALA A 403 26.67 -40.26 -10.63
C ALA A 403 27.04 -38.97 -9.87
N VAL A 404 26.24 -38.69 -8.83
CA VAL A 404 26.59 -37.78 -7.73
C VAL A 404 27.56 -38.48 -6.77
N VAL A 405 28.78 -37.96 -6.64
CA VAL A 405 29.71 -38.24 -5.54
C VAL A 405 29.73 -37.00 -4.65
N VAL A 406 29.29 -37.13 -3.39
CA VAL A 406 29.33 -36.06 -2.40
C VAL A 406 30.67 -36.12 -1.66
N THR A 407 31.48 -35.08 -1.81
CA THR A 407 32.69 -34.87 -1.00
C THR A 407 32.41 -33.81 0.06
N ILE A 408 32.42 -34.20 1.33
CA ILE A 408 32.30 -33.30 2.49
C ILE A 408 33.71 -32.80 2.82
N ALA A 409 33.92 -31.48 2.77
CA ALA A 409 35.14 -30.85 3.28
C ALA A 409 34.89 -30.34 4.71
N ALA A 410 35.62 -30.92 5.68
CA ALA A 410 35.62 -30.51 7.07
C ALA A 410 36.49 -29.26 7.28
N ILE A 411 35.96 -28.25 7.98
CA ILE A 411 36.74 -27.12 8.50
C ILE A 411 37.15 -27.45 9.93
N LYS A 412 38.46 -27.38 10.16
CA LYS A 412 39.16 -27.63 11.42
C LYS A 412 39.16 -26.33 12.25
N THR A 413 38.73 -26.38 13.50
CA THR A 413 39.02 -25.34 14.49
C THR A 413 39.58 -26.02 15.74
N ASP A 414 40.81 -25.66 16.09
CA ASP A 414 41.52 -26.13 17.27
C ASP A 414 40.93 -25.52 18.56
N GLU A 415 40.56 -26.43 19.45
CA GLU A 415 40.68 -26.44 20.92
C GLU A 415 40.32 -25.20 21.77
N THR A 416 39.27 -25.37 22.58
CA THR A 416 39.49 -25.51 24.03
C THR A 416 38.47 -26.47 24.63
N VAL A 417 39.01 -27.55 25.18
CA VAL A 417 38.31 -28.66 25.83
C VAL A 417 38.08 -28.31 27.30
N LEU A 418 36.87 -28.56 27.81
CA LEU A 418 36.67 -29.12 29.13
C LEU A 418 35.49 -30.09 29.05
N ALA A 419 35.84 -31.37 28.93
CA ALA A 419 34.94 -32.51 28.98
C ALA A 419 34.80 -33.00 30.43
N LEU A 420 33.61 -33.54 30.74
CA LEU A 420 33.31 -34.60 31.73
C LEU A 420 31.77 -34.69 31.79
N GLY A 421 31.06 -35.79 31.58
CA GLY A 421 31.32 -37.18 31.21
C GLY A 421 29.91 -37.80 31.03
N ALA A 422 29.65 -38.44 29.90
CA ALA A 422 29.54 -39.90 29.76
C ALA A 422 28.16 -40.53 30.11
N ILE A 423 27.42 -40.85 29.05
CA ILE A 423 26.81 -42.14 28.67
C ILE A 423 25.85 -42.85 29.66
N THR A 424 24.61 -43.11 29.22
CA THR A 424 24.09 -44.48 28.93
C THR A 424 22.70 -44.44 28.29
N GLU A 425 22.58 -45.14 27.15
CA GLU A 425 21.32 -45.58 26.53
C GLU A 425 20.70 -46.75 27.30
N ILE A 426 19.41 -47.05 27.09
CA ILE A 426 18.88 -48.32 26.54
C ILE A 426 17.33 -48.36 26.61
N ASP A 427 16.75 -48.54 25.42
CA ASP A 427 15.59 -49.32 24.92
C ASP A 427 14.13 -49.30 25.43
N GLU A 428 13.29 -49.19 24.39
CA GLU A 428 11.94 -49.70 24.06
C GLU A 428 11.25 -50.76 24.95
N ALA A 429 9.92 -50.57 25.16
CA ALA A 429 8.81 -51.43 24.68
C ALA A 429 7.55 -51.38 25.58
N ALA A 430 6.35 -51.28 24.97
CA ALA A 430 5.00 -51.30 25.57
C ALA A 430 4.45 -52.76 25.74
N PRO A 431 3.14 -53.07 26.02
CA PRO A 431 2.01 -52.40 26.73
C PRO A 431 1.20 -53.31 27.74
N ALA A 432 0.33 -52.69 28.59
CA ALA A 432 -0.98 -53.13 29.21
C ALA A 432 -1.07 -54.47 30.05
N PRO A 433 -2.13 -54.82 30.85
CA PRO A 433 -3.53 -54.30 30.90
C PRO A 433 -4.29 -54.28 32.29
N GLU A 434 -5.61 -53.98 32.24
CA GLU A 434 -6.75 -54.29 33.17
C GLU A 434 -6.94 -53.47 34.48
N GLY A 435 -8.15 -53.04 34.92
CA GLY A 435 -9.56 -53.31 34.54
C GLY A 435 -10.51 -52.09 34.84
N LYS A 436 -11.64 -51.93 34.13
CA LYS A 436 -13.05 -52.29 34.49
C LYS A 436 -13.46 -51.77 35.88
N GLU A 437 -14.50 -50.93 36.06
CA GLU A 437 -15.92 -51.14 35.76
C GLU A 437 -16.71 -49.81 35.57
N ASP A 438 -17.80 -49.91 34.82
CA ASP A 438 -18.96 -49.00 34.55
C ASP A 438 -20.18 -49.96 34.43
N PRO A 439 -21.49 -49.58 34.30
CA PRO A 439 -22.26 -48.33 34.49
C PRO A 439 -23.67 -48.65 35.13
N PRO A 440 -24.87 -48.21 34.66
CA PRO A 440 -25.42 -46.94 34.15
C PRO A 440 -26.73 -46.49 34.85
N THR A 441 -27.27 -45.29 34.55
CA THR A 441 -28.73 -45.07 34.47
C THR A 441 -29.12 -43.80 33.68
N GLU A 442 -29.97 -43.99 32.68
CA GLU A 442 -30.79 -43.02 31.90
C GLU A 442 -32.27 -43.50 32.06
N PRO A 443 -33.33 -42.89 31.48
CA PRO A 443 -33.61 -41.50 31.05
C PRO A 443 -35.03 -41.02 31.51
N THR A 444 -35.45 -39.76 31.28
CA THR A 444 -36.89 -39.43 30.98
C THR A 444 -37.13 -38.02 30.39
N GLU A 445 -37.70 -38.02 29.18
CA GLU A 445 -38.80 -37.23 28.57
C GLU A 445 -39.04 -35.70 28.77
N LYS A 446 -39.43 -35.07 27.64
CA LYS A 446 -40.02 -33.72 27.36
C LYS A 446 -41.59 -33.84 27.25
N PRO A 447 -42.44 -32.80 26.97
CA PRO A 447 -42.35 -31.30 26.94
C PRO A 447 -43.63 -30.60 27.59
N PRO A 448 -44.29 -29.52 27.06
CA PRO A 448 -44.09 -28.07 27.32
C PRO A 448 -45.35 -27.27 27.81
N SER A 449 -45.19 -26.01 28.30
CA SER A 449 -46.25 -24.95 28.32
C SER A 449 -45.64 -23.58 28.70
N VAL A 450 -45.64 -22.55 27.82
CA VAL A 450 -46.66 -21.50 27.59
C VAL A 450 -46.75 -20.40 28.68
N SER A 451 -46.34 -19.18 28.29
CA SER A 451 -46.72 -17.81 28.73
C SER A 451 -46.87 -17.46 30.22
N GLN A 452 -46.10 -16.48 30.69
CA GLN A 452 -46.51 -15.07 30.83
C GLN A 452 -45.28 -14.18 31.03
#